data_AF-A0A847WJF0-F1
#
_entry.id   AF-A0A847WJF0-F1
#
_cell.length_a   1.000
_cell.length_b   1.000
_cell.length_c   1.000
_cell.angle_alpha   90.00
_cell.angle_beta   90.00
_cell.angle_gamma   90.00
#
_symmetry.space_group_name_H-M   'P 1'
#
loop_
_entity.id
_entity.type
_entity.pdbx_description
1 polymer ?
#
loop_
_entity_poly.entity_id
_entity_poly.type
_entity_poly.pdbx_seq_one_letter_code
_entity_poly.pdbx_strand_id
1 'polypeptide(L)'
;MGCNVTVVMEGKEVINITGSTCPRGERYARAEVTNPTRILTTTAKVTGAPMLSVKSDQPLPKDKMKEYMEIVNAITLKVPIHIGDIIIEDIDHTGINIIATKNIL
;
A
#
# COMPACT_ATOMS: atom_id res chain seq x y z
N MET A 1 -2.70 3.26 22.46
CA MET A 1 -4.10 3.68 22.68
C MET A 1 -4.82 3.68 21.34
N GLY A 2 -5.98 3.02 21.25
CA GLY A 2 -6.92 3.11 20.13
C GLY A 2 -8.22 3.76 20.59
N CYS A 3 -9.04 4.23 19.65
CA CYS A 3 -10.39 4.73 19.93
C CYS A 3 -11.40 3.88 19.16
N ASN A 4 -12.53 3.55 19.80
CA ASN A 4 -13.68 2.99 19.09
C ASN A 4 -14.46 4.16 18.51
N VAL A 5 -14.55 4.20 17.18
CA VAL A 5 -15.16 5.29 16.43
C VAL A 5 -16.39 4.76 15.70
N THR A 6 -17.50 5.48 15.79
CA THR A 6 -18.72 5.21 15.04
C THR A 6 -18.85 6.22 13.92
N VAL A 7 -19.07 5.75 12.70
CA VAL A 7 -19.25 6.60 11.52
C VAL A 7 -20.65 6.40 10.96
N VAL A 8 -21.38 7.50 10.76
CA VAL A 8 -22.69 7.51 10.10
C VAL A 8 -22.49 8.03 8.69
N MET A 9 -22.94 7.25 7.70
CA MET A 9 -22.83 7.59 6.29
C MET A 9 -24.20 7.64 5.61
N GLU A 10 -24.34 8.53 4.64
CA GLU A 10 -25.43 8.57 3.68
C GLU A 10 -24.82 8.36 2.29
N GLY A 11 -24.99 7.15 1.74
CA GLY A 11 -24.30 6.75 0.51
C GLY A 11 -22.77 6.78 0.65
N LYS A 12 -22.12 7.71 -0.05
CA LYS A 12 -20.65 7.91 -0.02
C LYS A 12 -20.23 9.07 0.88
N GLU A 13 -21.17 9.83 1.44
CA GLU A 13 -20.88 10.99 2.27
C GLU A 13 -20.89 10.64 3.75
N VAL A 14 -19.90 11.16 4.48
CA VAL A 14 -19.78 10.97 5.92
C VAL A 14 -20.50 12.10 6.63
N ILE A 15 -21.66 11.77 7.21
CA ILE A 15 -22.55 12.71 7.90
C ILE A 15 -22.04 13.03 9.30
N ASN A 16 -21.56 12.01 10.02
CA ASN A 16 -21.09 12.21 11.39
C ASN A 16 -20.02 11.17 11.79
N ILE A 17 -19.08 11.58 12.64
CA ILE A 17 -18.05 10.72 13.23
C ILE A 17 -18.04 10.99 14.74
N THR A 18 -18.22 9.95 15.56
CA THR A 18 -18.22 10.06 17.03
C THR A 18 -17.29 9.02 17.65
N GLY A 19 -16.82 9.27 18.89
CA GLY A 19 -15.95 8.35 19.62
C GLY A 19 -14.45 8.49 19.34
N SER A 20 -14.04 9.38 18.41
CA SER A 20 -12.63 9.71 18.22
C SER A 20 -12.11 10.55 19.39
N THR A 21 -11.06 10.07 20.07
CA THR A 21 -10.41 10.79 21.18
C THR A 21 -9.36 11.80 20.72
N CYS A 22 -9.08 11.87 19.42
CA CYS A 22 -8.12 12.81 18.85
C CYS A 22 -8.41 13.10 17.36
N PRO A 23 -7.90 14.22 16.81
CA PRO A 23 -8.09 14.57 15.39
C PRO A 23 -7.54 13.54 14.40
N ARG A 24 -6.51 12.78 14.81
CA ARG A 24 -5.94 11.70 13.98
C ARG A 24 -6.94 10.56 13.79
N GLY A 25 -7.70 10.21 14.83
CA GLY A 25 -8.72 9.17 14.78
C GLY A 25 -9.86 9.54 13.86
N GLU A 26 -10.34 10.78 13.92
CA GLU A 26 -11.39 11.27 13.01
C GLU A 26 -10.93 11.26 11.55
N ARG A 27 -9.73 11.80 11.26
CA ARG A 27 -9.17 11.80 9.90
C ARG A 27 -8.98 10.39 9.36
N TYR A 28 -8.47 9.47 10.19
CA TYR A 28 -8.32 8.07 9.80
C TYR A 28 -9.67 7.43 9.52
N ALA A 29 -10.65 7.57 10.41
CA ALA A 29 -11.98 6.99 10.23
C ALA A 29 -12.66 7.49 8.95
N ARG A 30 -12.57 8.80 8.66
CA ARG A 30 -13.09 9.38 7.43
C ARG A 30 -12.41 8.81 6.19
N ALA A 31 -11.07 8.76 6.18
CA ALA A 31 -10.32 8.21 5.04
C ALA A 31 -10.61 6.72 4.84
N GLU A 32 -10.72 5.95 5.92
CA GLU A 32 -10.93 4.51 5.88
C GLU A 32 -12.27 4.11 5.24
N VAL A 33 -13.33 4.90 5.45
CA VAL A 33 -14.66 4.62 4.89
C VAL A 33 -14.88 5.22 3.50
N THR A 34 -14.05 6.20 3.09
CA THR A 34 -14.20 6.89 1.80
C THR A 34 -13.23 6.38 0.73
N ASN A 35 -11.94 6.26 1.08
CA ASN A 35 -10.89 5.76 0.19
C ASN A 35 -9.75 5.13 1.03
N PRO A 36 -9.92 3.90 1.53
CA PRO A 36 -8.89 3.27 2.35
C PRO A 36 -7.64 2.98 1.51
N THR A 37 -6.49 3.44 1.99
CA THR A 37 -5.18 3.18 1.35
C THR A 37 -4.29 2.32 2.23
N ARG A 38 -3.40 1.53 1.66
CA ARG A 38 -2.44 0.66 2.39
C ARG A 38 -1.09 0.64 1.69
N ILE A 39 -0.03 0.35 2.45
CA ILE A 39 1.26 -0.01 1.83
C ILE A 39 1.07 -1.38 1.16
N LEU A 40 1.31 -1.46 -0.14
CA LEU A 40 1.37 -2.75 -0.82
C LEU A 40 2.60 -3.47 -0.30
N THR A 41 2.45 -4.70 0.18
CA THR A 41 3.56 -5.57 0.57
C THR A 41 3.39 -6.90 -0.13
N THR A 42 4.36 -7.28 -0.95
CA THR A 42 4.30 -8.52 -1.76
C THR A 42 5.72 -9.01 -2.10
N THR A 43 5.82 -9.96 -3.02
CA THR A 43 7.09 -10.52 -3.50
C THR A 43 7.22 -10.42 -5.01
N ALA A 44 8.44 -10.16 -5.50
CA ALA A 44 8.81 -10.19 -6.91
C ALA A 44 9.72 -11.39 -7.22
N LYS A 45 9.62 -11.93 -8.43
CA LYS A 45 10.47 -13.04 -8.91
C LYS A 45 11.89 -12.54 -9.17
N VAL A 46 12.88 -13.36 -8.84
CA VAL A 46 14.30 -13.09 -9.13
C VAL A 46 14.89 -14.30 -9.84
N THR A 47 15.66 -14.07 -10.90
CA THR A 47 16.33 -15.14 -11.64
C THR A 47 17.48 -15.69 -10.83
N GLY A 48 17.48 -17.00 -10.57
CA GLY A 48 18.58 -17.69 -9.87
C GLY A 48 18.67 -17.40 -8.37
N ALA A 49 17.68 -16.74 -7.77
CA ALA A 49 17.64 -16.42 -6.35
C ALA A 49 16.22 -16.58 -5.77
N PRO A 50 16.06 -16.68 -4.44
CA PRO A 50 14.75 -16.66 -3.80
C PRO A 50 13.96 -15.38 -4.14
N MET A 51 12.64 -15.43 -3.99
CA MET A 51 11.79 -14.26 -4.21
C MET A 51 12.22 -13.07 -3.34
N LEU A 52 12.14 -11.88 -3.93
CA LEU A 52 12.44 -10.61 -3.28
C LEU A 52 11.18 -10.06 -2.61
N SER A 53 11.28 -9.66 -1.35
CA SER A 53 10.22 -8.89 -0.70
C SER A 53 10.27 -7.44 -1.16
N VAL A 54 9.12 -6.92 -1.58
CA VAL A 54 8.96 -5.55 -2.06
C VAL A 54 7.78 -4.87 -1.37
N LYS A 55 7.81 -3.55 -1.33
CA LYS A 55 6.69 -2.75 -0.85
C LYS A 55 6.48 -1.51 -1.69
N SER A 56 5.29 -0.91 -1.65
CA SER A 56 5.14 0.46 -2.12
C SER A 56 5.83 1.45 -1.16
N ASP A 57 6.41 2.51 -1.70
CA ASP A 57 7.03 3.58 -0.90
C ASP A 57 5.97 4.52 -0.27
N GLN A 58 4.76 4.56 -0.83
CA GLN A 58 3.60 5.28 -0.31
C GLN A 58 2.30 4.43 -0.32
N PRO A 59 1.25 4.82 0.42
CA PRO A 59 -0.02 4.09 0.44
C PRO A 59 -0.77 4.11 -0.90
N LEU A 60 -1.20 2.93 -1.35
CA LEU A 60 -2.01 2.70 -2.54
C LEU A 60 -3.47 2.42 -2.18
N PRO A 61 -4.45 2.73 -3.06
CA PRO A 61 -5.86 2.37 -2.87
C PRO A 61 -6.07 0.87 -2.61
N LYS A 62 -6.86 0.53 -1.60
CA LYS A 62 -7.08 -0.87 -1.16
C LYS A 62 -7.85 -1.69 -2.19
N ASP A 63 -8.79 -1.07 -2.89
CA ASP A 63 -9.63 -1.71 -3.90
C ASP A 63 -8.84 -2.21 -5.11
N LYS A 64 -7.74 -1.52 -5.47
CA LYS A 64 -6.83 -1.88 -6.56
C LYS A 64 -5.68 -2.81 -6.19
N MET A 65 -5.61 -3.30 -4.94
CA MET A 65 -4.47 -4.10 -4.46
C MET A 65 -4.17 -5.34 -5.31
N LYS A 66 -5.21 -5.98 -5.86
CA LYS A 66 -5.04 -7.16 -6.73
C LYS A 66 -4.33 -6.81 -8.03
N GLU A 67 -4.73 -5.72 -8.67
CA GLU A 67 -4.14 -5.24 -9.94
C GLU A 67 -2.65 -4.94 -9.75
N TYR A 68 -2.27 -4.25 -8.66
CA TYR A 68 -0.87 -3.98 -8.36
C TYR A 68 -0.05 -5.25 -8.11
N MET A 69 -0.63 -6.26 -7.44
CA MET A 69 0.05 -7.55 -7.26
C MET A 69 0.28 -8.28 -8.57
N GLU A 70 -0.65 -8.19 -9.53
CA GLU A 70 -0.49 -8.79 -10.86
C GLU A 70 0.66 -8.14 -11.63
N ILE A 71 0.78 -6.81 -11.58
CA ILE A 71 1.90 -6.06 -12.18
C ILE A 71 3.23 -6.54 -11.60
N VAL A 72 3.34 -6.65 -10.27
CA VAL A 72 4.59 -7.13 -9.62
C VAL A 72 4.88 -8.60 -9.96
N ASN A 73 3.85 -9.45 -10.13
CA ASN A 73 4.03 -10.86 -10.47
C ASN A 73 4.50 -11.11 -11.92
N ALA A 74 4.30 -10.12 -12.80
CA ALA A 74 4.66 -10.19 -14.22
C ALA A 74 6.16 -9.94 -14.48
N ILE A 75 6.84 -9.27 -13.55
CA ILE A 75 8.26 -8.95 -13.70
C ILE A 75 9.17 -10.07 -13.16
N THR A 76 10.42 -10.09 -13.64
CA THR A 76 11.49 -10.95 -13.11
C THR A 76 12.78 -10.15 -13.05
N LEU A 77 13.37 -10.10 -11.86
CA LEU A 77 14.54 -9.30 -11.55
C LEU A 77 15.83 -10.11 -11.66
N LYS A 78 16.96 -9.41 -11.73
CA LYS A 78 18.31 -9.98 -11.71
C LYS A 78 19.10 -9.36 -10.56
N VAL A 79 20.03 -10.14 -10.02
CA VAL A 79 20.98 -9.68 -9.00
C VAL A 79 22.08 -8.79 -9.63
N PRO A 80 22.70 -7.87 -8.87
CA PRO A 80 22.46 -7.54 -7.47
C PRO A 80 21.26 -6.60 -7.28
N ILE A 81 20.58 -6.73 -6.14
CA ILE A 81 19.46 -5.88 -5.72
C ILE A 81 19.71 -5.43 -4.27
N HIS A 82 19.59 -4.13 -4.02
CA HIS A 82 19.79 -3.51 -2.72
C HIS A 82 18.47 -3.03 -2.11
N ILE A 83 18.45 -2.91 -0.78
CA ILE A 83 17.33 -2.29 -0.06
C ILE A 83 17.13 -0.87 -0.57
N GLY A 84 15.88 -0.53 -0.91
CA GLY A 84 15.51 0.78 -1.42
C GLY A 84 15.57 0.91 -2.93
N ASP A 85 16.12 -0.09 -3.66
CA ASP A 85 16.09 -0.08 -5.11
C ASP A 85 14.65 -0.01 -5.62
N ILE A 86 14.41 0.86 -6.60
CA ILE A 86 13.15 0.98 -7.29
C ILE A 86 13.03 -0.18 -8.27
N ILE A 87 12.07 -1.06 -8.01
CA ILE A 87 11.77 -2.24 -8.79
C ILE A 87 10.76 -1.92 -9.89
N ILE A 88 9.78 -1.07 -9.57
CA ILE A 88 8.82 -0.51 -10.52
C ILE A 88 8.66 0.96 -10.17
N GLU A 89 8.98 1.83 -11.12
CA GLU A 89 8.72 3.26 -11.02
C GLU A 89 7.28 3.55 -11.45
N ASP A 90 6.58 4.41 -10.70
CA ASP A 90 5.21 4.86 -11.02
C ASP A 90 4.22 3.72 -11.38
N ILE A 91 3.89 2.88 -10.38
CA ILE A 91 2.99 1.74 -10.61
C ILE A 91 1.58 2.23 -11.00
N ASP A 92 1.09 1.80 -12.17
CA ASP A 92 -0.26 2.16 -12.69
C ASP A 92 -0.51 3.68 -12.72
N HIS A 93 0.50 4.50 -13.04
CA HIS A 93 0.38 5.96 -13.13
C HIS A 93 -0.08 6.64 -11.82
N THR A 94 0.24 6.05 -10.67
CA THR A 94 -0.14 6.55 -9.34
C THR A 94 0.84 7.57 -8.76
N GLY A 95 2.02 7.71 -9.35
CA GLY A 95 3.18 8.43 -8.82
C GLY A 95 3.90 7.71 -7.68
N ILE A 96 3.58 6.42 -7.45
CA ILE A 96 4.08 5.63 -6.31
C ILE A 96 4.99 4.51 -6.82
N ASN A 97 6.12 4.29 -6.14
CA ASN A 97 7.10 3.29 -6.56
C ASN A 97 6.96 1.99 -5.77
N ILE A 98 7.38 0.89 -6.38
CA ILE A 98 7.63 -0.38 -5.69
C ILE A 98 9.13 -0.50 -5.42
N ILE A 99 9.50 -0.66 -4.15
CA ILE A 99 10.89 -0.70 -3.70
C ILE A 99 11.24 -2.04 -3.02
N ALA A 100 12.50 -2.42 -3.14
CA ALA A 100 13.07 -3.60 -2.48
C ALA A 100 13.21 -3.40 -0.97
N THR A 101 12.90 -4.44 -0.19
CA THR A 101 13.01 -4.39 1.29
C THR A 101 14.12 -5.27 1.88
N LYS A 102 14.86 -5.99 1.04
CA LYS A 102 16.05 -6.77 1.44
C LYS A 102 17.09 -6.79 0.31
N ASN A 103 18.34 -7.04 0.66
CA ASN A 103 19.41 -7.24 -0.32
C ASN A 103 19.37 -8.65 -0.90
N ILE A 104 19.67 -8.80 -2.19
CA ILE A 104 19.98 -10.07 -2.85
C ILE A 104 21.21 -9.81 -3.73
N LEU A 105 22.34 -10.39 -3.35
CA LEU A 105 23.64 -10.18 -4.00
C LEU A 105 24.00 -11.36 -4.90
#